data_AF-A0A318Z8Y4-F1
#
_entry.id   AF-A0A318Z8Y4-F1
#
_cell.length_a   1.000
_cell.length_b   1.000
_cell.length_c   1.000
_cell.angle_alpha   90.00
_cell.angle_beta   90.00
_cell.angle_gamma   90.00
#
_symmetry.space_group_name_H-M   'P 1'
#
loop_
_entity.id
_entity.type
_entity.pdbx_description
1 polymer ?
#
loop_
_entity_poly.entity_id
_entity_poly.type
_entity_poly.pdbx_seq_one_letter_code
_entity_poly.pdbx_strand_id
1 'polypeptide(L)'
;MAHCERASKPLLQCLQKTYTKGLPGLQLQSTRAFQTTALAREEVQTEIKSQPFHKAPDPALVSSPRLERKLLRQGVSPIGSRRRRVALQDSLNIPFEQLPYQCFQEARKVLLADREEKLRDITSMREKISRLEALTTEQAGGEQVKKSKLRAMELHLEHLKIQADINDPLVKKKFEDGQGDMSKPIYRYLADRKWREYRRKILVQRITQMKVVPDVVPHCDPILDTKLYFARRQIQPGEFVDSKASFEAPKLDVQMFEGGEKLVTIAVVDPDVPNVEKDGFDFNMHYMAVNVPISAINTKVDLAQLSTESQVIFPWAPPVAQKGSPYHRLSLIIFEQRDSQPLDFAAIKAQETTRENLLARTLETRYKLKPIGAFLFRTQWDDSMYEVMKTIGYPDAEIELRRKRDEKLPYKRRNTARMRG
;
A
#
# COMPACT_ATOMS: atom_id res chain seq x y z
N MET A 1 14.29 -51.54 31.83
CA MET A 1 13.19 -50.96 31.02
C MET A 1 13.41 -49.46 30.93
N ALA A 2 13.45 -48.93 29.69
CA ALA A 2 13.24 -47.53 29.24
C ALA A 2 14.03 -46.40 29.93
N HIS A 3 14.98 -45.76 29.21
CA HIS A 3 14.83 -44.51 28.42
C HIS A 3 14.54 -43.27 29.28
N CYS A 4 15.10 -42.09 29.08
CA CYS A 4 16.24 -41.60 28.30
C CYS A 4 16.43 -40.17 28.84
N GLU A 5 17.67 -39.78 29.10
CA GLU A 5 18.05 -38.41 29.45
C GLU A 5 17.74 -37.44 28.30
N ARG A 6 17.13 -36.29 28.61
CA ARG A 6 17.37 -34.98 27.98
C ARG A 6 16.37 -33.95 28.50
N ALA A 7 16.90 -32.89 29.12
CA ALA A 7 16.60 -31.48 28.83
C ALA A 7 16.86 -30.65 30.09
N SER A 8 17.97 -29.90 30.12
CA SER A 8 17.97 -28.58 30.76
C SER A 8 19.22 -27.77 30.42
N LYS A 9 18.97 -26.46 30.22
CA LYS A 9 19.87 -25.28 30.34
C LYS A 9 20.54 -24.73 29.05
N PRO A 10 20.83 -23.41 28.97
CA PRO A 10 19.84 -22.33 28.85
C PRO A 10 20.26 -21.19 27.89
N LEU A 11 19.32 -20.26 27.70
CA LEU A 11 19.45 -18.84 27.33
C LEU A 11 20.84 -18.21 27.52
N LEU A 12 21.37 -17.54 26.47
CA LEU A 12 22.00 -16.21 26.49
C LEU A 12 22.62 -15.89 25.11
N GLN A 13 22.63 -14.59 24.76
CA GLN A 13 23.27 -13.91 23.61
C GLN A 13 22.50 -13.79 22.29
N CYS A 14 21.54 -12.86 22.27
CA CYS A 14 21.21 -12.09 21.06
C CYS A 14 20.97 -10.63 21.44
N LEU A 15 22.05 -9.89 21.70
CA LEU A 15 22.08 -8.44 21.63
C LEU A 15 23.41 -7.99 21.00
N GLN A 16 23.30 -6.94 20.18
CA GLN A 16 24.39 -6.16 19.59
C GLN A 16 25.10 -6.77 18.37
N LYS A 17 24.68 -6.31 17.18
CA LYS A 17 25.57 -5.58 16.26
C LYS A 17 24.76 -4.87 15.19
N THR A 18 24.50 -3.60 15.49
CA THR A 18 24.22 -2.51 14.55
C THR A 18 25.32 -2.42 13.50
N TYR A 19 24.94 -2.40 12.23
CA TYR A 19 25.75 -1.81 11.17
C TYR A 19 24.92 -0.77 10.41
N THR A 20 25.31 0.47 10.61
CA THR A 20 25.12 1.60 9.72
C THR A 20 25.95 1.38 8.45
N LYS A 21 25.39 1.67 7.26
CA LYS A 21 26.10 2.12 6.05
C LYS A 21 25.09 2.45 4.96
N GLY A 22 25.10 3.72 4.55
CA GLY A 22 24.35 4.24 3.42
C GLY A 22 24.92 3.77 2.08
N LEU A 23 24.14 3.97 1.02
CA LEU A 23 24.59 3.85 -0.36
C LEU A 23 24.22 5.13 -1.16
N PRO A 24 25.13 5.62 -2.00
CA PRO A 24 24.95 6.79 -2.86
C PRO A 24 24.42 6.42 -4.26
N GLY A 25 23.75 7.39 -4.88
CA GLY A 25 23.82 7.75 -6.31
C GLY A 25 23.58 6.67 -7.37
N LEU A 26 22.37 6.58 -7.89
CA LEU A 26 22.08 5.98 -9.19
C LEU A 26 22.09 7.07 -10.27
N GLN A 27 23.12 7.05 -11.12
CA GLN A 27 23.17 7.84 -12.35
C GLN A 27 22.16 7.28 -13.37
N LEU A 28 21.33 8.19 -13.87
CA LEU A 28 20.54 8.05 -15.09
C LEU A 28 21.44 7.85 -16.30
N GLN A 29 21.08 6.92 -17.18
CA GLN A 29 21.32 7.09 -18.62
C GLN A 29 20.03 6.78 -19.39
N SER A 30 19.64 7.78 -20.16
CA SER A 30 18.55 7.79 -21.13
C SER A 30 18.91 7.00 -22.38
N THR A 31 17.95 6.32 -23.02
CA THR A 31 17.38 6.68 -24.34
C THR A 31 16.45 5.55 -24.86
N ARG A 32 15.39 5.97 -25.57
CA ARG A 32 14.43 5.16 -26.34
C ARG A 32 15.15 4.42 -27.50
N ALA A 33 14.67 3.34 -28.13
CA ALA A 33 13.36 3.18 -28.78
C ALA A 33 13.05 1.71 -29.16
N PHE A 34 11.78 1.50 -29.53
CA PHE A 34 11.10 0.29 -29.99
C PHE A 34 11.93 -0.70 -30.82
N GLN A 35 12.04 -1.95 -30.34
CA GLN A 35 12.24 -3.14 -31.19
C GLN A 35 11.45 -4.32 -30.61
N THR A 36 10.61 -4.93 -31.44
CA THR A 36 9.84 -6.15 -31.18
C THR A 36 10.45 -7.30 -31.97
N THR A 37 11.64 -7.74 -31.60
CA THR A 37 12.21 -9.04 -31.98
C THR A 37 13.26 -9.43 -30.95
N ALA A 38 13.36 -10.72 -30.65
CA ALA A 38 14.40 -11.24 -29.78
C ALA A 38 15.77 -11.01 -30.43
N LEU A 39 16.71 -10.41 -29.69
CA LEU A 39 18.12 -10.37 -30.10
C LEU A 39 18.65 -11.80 -30.15
N ALA A 40 18.96 -12.28 -31.36
CA ALA A 40 19.82 -13.42 -31.54
C ALA A 40 21.21 -13.05 -31.00
N ARG A 41 21.66 -13.74 -29.95
CA ARG A 41 23.04 -13.66 -29.49
C ARG A 41 23.91 -14.36 -30.51
N GLU A 42 24.59 -13.59 -31.37
CA GLU A 42 25.79 -14.08 -32.04
C GLU A 42 26.89 -14.23 -30.97
N GLU A 43 27.26 -15.48 -30.70
CA GLU A 43 28.37 -15.81 -29.82
C GLU A 43 29.69 -15.52 -30.52
N VAL A 44 30.26 -14.34 -30.26
CA VAL A 44 31.69 -14.10 -30.52
C VAL A 44 32.47 -14.82 -29.43
N GLN A 45 33.00 -15.99 -29.76
CA GLN A 45 33.93 -16.75 -28.92
C GLN A 45 35.22 -15.93 -28.74
N THR A 46 35.35 -15.26 -27.60
CA THR A 46 36.63 -14.77 -27.09
C THR A 46 37.04 -15.67 -25.92
N GLU A 47 38.11 -16.44 -26.11
CA GLU A 47 38.69 -17.32 -25.10
C GLU A 47 39.28 -16.50 -23.95
N ILE A 48 38.48 -16.24 -22.91
CA ILE A 48 38.97 -15.71 -21.64
C ILE A 48 39.37 -16.89 -20.76
N LYS A 49 40.65 -16.98 -20.39
CA LYS A 49 41.22 -17.96 -19.44
C LYS A 49 40.31 -18.11 -18.21
N SER A 50 39.65 -19.26 -18.06
CA SER A 50 38.66 -19.49 -17.01
C SER A 50 39.33 -19.54 -15.64
N GLN A 51 39.06 -18.55 -14.80
CA GLN A 51 39.38 -18.69 -13.38
C GLN A 51 38.50 -19.80 -12.79
N PRO A 52 39.03 -20.68 -11.93
CA PRO A 52 38.22 -21.75 -11.35
C PRO A 52 37.04 -21.14 -10.57
N PHE A 53 35.84 -21.72 -10.75
CA PHE A 53 34.56 -21.26 -10.18
C PHE A 53 34.60 -20.99 -8.66
N HIS A 54 35.50 -21.64 -7.93
CA HIS A 54 35.70 -21.42 -6.50
C HIS A 54 36.47 -20.12 -6.15
N LYS A 55 37.30 -19.61 -7.07
CA LYS A 55 38.09 -18.37 -6.87
C LYS A 55 37.21 -17.14 -7.05
N ALA A 56 36.44 -17.07 -8.14
CA ALA A 56 35.46 -16.04 -8.44
C ALA A 56 34.07 -16.67 -8.70
N PRO A 57 33.28 -16.92 -7.63
CA PRO A 57 31.95 -17.53 -7.75
C PRO A 57 30.98 -16.64 -8.56
N ASP A 58 30.32 -17.19 -9.58
CA ASP A 58 29.32 -16.45 -10.37
C ASP A 58 28.00 -16.32 -9.57
N PRO A 59 27.51 -15.09 -9.27
CA PRO A 59 26.27 -14.89 -8.54
C PRO A 59 25.04 -15.54 -9.17
N ALA A 60 25.04 -15.83 -10.49
CA ALA A 60 23.94 -16.48 -11.18
C ALA A 60 23.90 -18.01 -11.00
N LEU A 61 25.03 -18.65 -10.68
CA LEU A 61 25.17 -20.11 -10.69
C LEU A 61 25.55 -20.69 -9.31
N VAL A 62 25.95 -19.86 -8.35
CA VAL A 62 26.46 -20.34 -7.05
C VAL A 62 25.39 -21.00 -6.19
N SER A 63 25.43 -22.32 -6.07
CA SER A 63 24.48 -23.12 -5.30
C SER A 63 24.96 -23.53 -3.90
N SER A 64 26.28 -23.59 -3.67
CA SER A 64 26.83 -24.08 -2.40
C SER A 64 26.81 -23.02 -1.28
N PRO A 65 26.36 -23.35 -0.05
CA PRO A 65 26.27 -22.39 1.07
C PRO A 65 27.61 -21.77 1.50
N ARG A 66 28.73 -22.43 1.20
CA ARG A 66 30.08 -21.90 1.47
C ARG A 66 30.45 -20.80 0.47
N LEU A 67 30.18 -21.02 -0.82
CA LEU A 67 30.44 -20.04 -1.86
C LEU A 67 29.48 -18.84 -1.79
N GLU A 68 28.21 -19.06 -1.40
CA GLU A 68 27.27 -17.96 -1.14
C GLU A 68 27.76 -17.02 -0.04
N ARG A 69 28.27 -17.58 1.07
CA ARG A 69 28.86 -16.78 2.15
C ARG A 69 30.08 -15.99 1.67
N LYS A 70 30.86 -16.54 0.75
CA LYS A 70 32.00 -15.84 0.15
C LYS A 70 31.54 -14.68 -0.75
N LEU A 71 30.52 -14.89 -1.58
CA LEU A 71 29.88 -13.83 -2.39
C LEU A 71 29.33 -12.70 -1.52
N LEU A 72 28.60 -13.05 -0.45
CA LEU A 72 28.05 -12.07 0.48
C LEU A 72 29.15 -11.25 1.18
N ARG A 73 30.30 -11.86 1.52
CA ARG A 73 31.47 -11.13 2.04
C ARG A 73 32.09 -10.18 1.02
N GLN A 74 31.97 -10.48 -0.27
CA GLN A 74 32.38 -9.59 -1.37
C GLN A 74 31.32 -8.50 -1.67
N GLY A 75 30.21 -8.46 -0.93
CA GLY A 75 29.12 -7.49 -1.13
C GLY A 75 28.15 -7.84 -2.27
N VAL A 76 28.33 -8.99 -2.92
CA VAL A 76 27.48 -9.43 -4.04
C VAL A 76 26.46 -10.44 -3.51
N SER A 77 25.17 -10.14 -3.70
CA SER A 77 24.10 -11.08 -3.34
C SER A 77 23.85 -12.08 -4.47
N PRO A 78 23.65 -13.37 -4.16
CA PRO A 78 23.37 -14.37 -5.18
C PRO A 78 21.98 -14.14 -5.80
N ILE A 79 21.85 -14.41 -7.11
CA ILE A 79 20.63 -14.07 -7.86
C ILE A 79 19.59 -15.18 -7.69
N GLY A 80 18.38 -14.80 -7.25
CA GLY A 80 17.22 -15.70 -7.13
C GLY A 80 17.37 -16.76 -6.04
N SER A 81 16.61 -17.85 -6.16
CA SER A 81 16.65 -18.98 -5.23
C SER A 81 17.77 -19.97 -5.56
N ARG A 82 18.22 -20.75 -4.57
CA ARG A 82 19.18 -21.85 -4.79
C ARG A 82 18.71 -22.83 -5.87
N ARG A 83 17.42 -23.18 -5.85
CA ARG A 83 16.79 -24.06 -6.85
C ARG A 83 16.95 -23.52 -8.27
N ARG A 84 16.74 -22.22 -8.48
CA ARG A 84 16.96 -21.58 -9.79
C ARG A 84 18.41 -21.73 -10.25
N ARG A 85 19.37 -21.50 -9.34
CA ARG A 85 20.80 -21.58 -9.66
C ARG A 85 21.24 -22.99 -10.04
N VAL A 86 20.80 -24.00 -9.30
CA VAL A 86 21.06 -25.42 -9.63
C VAL A 86 20.44 -25.77 -10.98
N ALA A 87 19.18 -25.41 -11.22
CA ALA A 87 18.53 -25.68 -12.49
C ALA A 87 19.26 -25.02 -13.68
N LEU A 88 19.85 -23.83 -13.51
CA LEU A 88 20.65 -23.18 -14.56
C LEU A 88 22.00 -23.85 -14.80
N GLN A 89 22.56 -24.54 -13.81
CA GLN A 89 23.79 -25.34 -13.98
C GLN A 89 23.51 -26.60 -14.79
N ASP A 90 22.39 -27.26 -14.50
CA ASP A 90 22.07 -28.58 -15.06
C ASP A 90 21.29 -28.52 -16.39
N SER A 91 20.65 -27.39 -16.70
CA SER A 91 19.76 -27.26 -17.86
C SER A 91 20.42 -26.63 -19.09
N LEU A 92 19.83 -26.91 -20.25
CA LEU A 92 20.25 -26.43 -21.57
C LEU A 92 19.99 -24.92 -21.82
N ASN A 93 19.57 -24.16 -20.80
CA ASN A 93 19.31 -22.72 -20.84
C ASN A 93 18.36 -22.25 -21.98
N ILE A 94 17.39 -23.10 -22.36
CA ILE A 94 16.37 -22.77 -23.36
C ILE A 94 15.38 -21.72 -22.78
N PRO A 95 14.99 -20.69 -23.56
CA PRO A 95 13.96 -19.74 -23.14
C PRO A 95 12.65 -20.45 -22.79
N PHE A 96 11.94 -19.94 -21.78
CA PHE A 96 10.70 -20.57 -21.29
C PHE A 96 9.63 -20.77 -22.40
N GLU A 97 9.53 -19.83 -23.33
CA GLU A 97 8.58 -19.90 -24.45
C GLU A 97 8.94 -20.96 -25.49
N GLN A 98 10.20 -21.40 -25.55
CA GLN A 98 10.75 -22.32 -26.55
C GLN A 98 10.87 -23.75 -26.02
N LEU A 99 10.32 -24.04 -24.84
CA LEU A 99 10.35 -25.39 -24.29
C LEU A 99 9.59 -26.36 -25.21
N PRO A 100 10.19 -27.51 -25.59
CA PRO A 100 9.66 -28.40 -26.63
C PRO A 100 8.56 -29.34 -26.10
N TYR A 101 7.57 -28.79 -25.38
CA TYR A 101 6.39 -29.53 -24.95
C TYR A 101 5.24 -29.28 -25.92
N GLN A 102 4.70 -30.35 -26.52
CA GLN A 102 3.69 -30.25 -27.58
C GLN A 102 2.47 -29.42 -27.16
N CYS A 103 1.78 -29.82 -26.09
CA CYS A 103 0.59 -29.13 -25.60
C CYS A 103 0.86 -27.66 -25.25
N PHE A 104 2.04 -27.36 -24.71
CA PHE A 104 2.45 -25.98 -24.40
C PHE A 104 2.61 -25.14 -25.67
N GLN A 105 3.26 -25.68 -26.70
CA GLN A 105 3.46 -24.97 -27.96
C GLN A 105 2.15 -24.80 -28.74
N GLU A 106 1.28 -25.81 -28.74
CA GLU A 106 -0.06 -25.72 -29.35
C GLU A 106 -0.93 -24.68 -28.64
N ALA A 107 -0.98 -24.69 -27.30
CA ALA A 107 -1.69 -23.68 -26.53
C ALA A 107 -1.14 -22.27 -26.81
N ARG A 108 0.20 -22.12 -26.89
CA ARG A 108 0.83 -20.84 -27.22
C ARG A 108 0.44 -20.33 -28.61
N LYS A 109 0.31 -21.21 -29.61
CA LYS A 109 -0.18 -20.82 -30.95
C LYS A 109 -1.60 -20.23 -30.88
N VAL A 110 -2.49 -20.86 -30.10
CA VAL A 110 -3.85 -20.34 -29.90
C VAL A 110 -3.83 -18.96 -29.25
N LEU A 111 -3.02 -18.78 -28.20
CA LEU A 111 -2.91 -17.50 -27.50
C LEU A 111 -2.30 -16.39 -28.37
N LEU A 112 -1.34 -16.72 -29.23
CA LEU A 112 -0.75 -15.77 -30.17
C LEU A 112 -1.78 -15.31 -31.22
N ALA A 113 -2.58 -16.24 -31.75
CA ALA A 113 -3.66 -15.91 -32.69
C ALA A 113 -4.73 -15.00 -32.06
N ASP A 114 -5.17 -15.31 -30.83
CA ASP A 114 -6.10 -14.45 -30.07
C ASP A 114 -5.50 -13.06 -29.81
N ARG A 115 -4.22 -13.00 -29.43
CA ARG A 115 -3.52 -11.73 -29.23
C ARG A 115 -3.45 -10.88 -30.50
N GLU A 116 -3.19 -11.49 -31.66
CA GLU A 116 -3.20 -10.78 -32.94
C GLU A 116 -4.58 -10.20 -33.26
N GLU A 117 -5.66 -10.92 -32.97
CA GLU A 117 -7.02 -10.42 -33.09
C GLU A 117 -7.23 -9.19 -32.18
N LYS A 118 -6.86 -9.27 -30.90
CA LYS A 118 -6.99 -8.14 -29.97
C LYS A 118 -6.15 -6.94 -30.38
N LEU A 119 -4.98 -7.15 -30.99
CA LEU A 119 -4.18 -6.05 -31.53
C LEU A 119 -4.90 -5.34 -32.69
N ARG A 120 -5.58 -6.08 -33.58
CA ARG A 120 -6.40 -5.50 -34.66
C ARG A 120 -7.58 -4.71 -34.09
N ASP A 121 -8.23 -5.23 -33.05
CA ASP A 121 -9.32 -4.53 -32.37
C ASP A 121 -8.82 -3.23 -31.70
N ILE A 122 -7.65 -3.27 -31.05
CA ILE A 122 -7.02 -2.07 -30.46
C ILE A 122 -6.75 -1.01 -31.54
N THR A 123 -6.22 -1.40 -32.71
CA THR A 123 -5.99 -0.45 -33.80
C THR A 123 -7.30 0.14 -34.32
N SER A 124 -8.32 -0.69 -34.53
CA SER A 124 -9.65 -0.23 -34.96
C SER A 124 -10.28 0.73 -33.94
N MET A 125 -10.17 0.42 -32.65
CA MET A 125 -10.69 1.28 -31.58
C MET A 125 -9.93 2.60 -31.48
N ARG A 126 -8.61 2.61 -31.64
CA ARG A 126 -7.81 3.84 -31.69
C ARG A 126 -8.24 4.74 -32.84
N GLU A 127 -8.48 4.17 -34.02
CA GLU A 127 -8.99 4.94 -35.16
C GLU A 127 -10.40 5.49 -34.92
N LYS A 128 -11.27 4.73 -34.25
CA LYS A 128 -12.61 5.22 -33.88
C LYS A 128 -12.53 6.39 -32.90
N ILE A 129 -11.63 6.31 -31.92
CA ILE A 129 -11.38 7.40 -30.96
C ILE A 129 -10.86 8.64 -31.69
N SER A 130 -9.84 8.50 -32.54
CA SER A 130 -9.27 9.66 -33.25
C SER A 130 -10.29 10.32 -34.20
N ARG A 131 -11.13 9.53 -34.89
CA ARG A 131 -12.24 10.06 -35.70
C ARG A 131 -13.25 10.82 -34.84
N LEU A 132 -13.58 10.30 -33.64
CA LEU A 132 -14.54 10.94 -32.75
C LEU A 132 -13.98 12.21 -32.10
N GLU A 133 -12.69 12.24 -31.80
CA GLU A 133 -11.99 13.44 -31.32
C GLU A 133 -12.01 14.57 -32.36
N ALA A 134 -11.77 14.24 -33.64
CA ALA A 134 -11.74 15.19 -34.75
C ALA A 134 -13.11 15.79 -35.13
N LEU A 135 -14.22 15.11 -34.82
CA LEU A 135 -15.57 15.61 -35.08
C LEU A 135 -15.91 16.84 -34.21
N THR A 136 -16.65 17.80 -34.75
CA THR A 136 -17.11 18.97 -33.98
C THR A 136 -18.18 18.58 -32.95
N THR A 137 -18.36 19.39 -31.90
CA THR A 137 -19.30 19.12 -30.80
C THR A 137 -20.75 19.02 -31.27
N GLU A 138 -21.13 19.80 -32.29
CA GLU A 138 -22.47 19.82 -32.88
C GLU A 138 -22.76 18.50 -33.63
N GLN A 139 -21.81 18.03 -34.43
CA GLN A 139 -21.92 16.76 -35.17
C GLN A 139 -21.95 15.54 -34.23
N ALA A 140 -21.33 15.64 -33.06
CA ALA A 140 -21.30 14.57 -32.06
C ALA A 140 -22.58 14.45 -31.22
N GLY A 141 -23.55 15.36 -31.39
CA GLY A 141 -24.78 15.42 -30.60
C GLY A 141 -24.63 16.11 -29.25
N GLY A 142 -23.67 17.03 -29.13
CA GLY A 142 -23.40 17.82 -27.93
C GLY A 142 -22.14 17.41 -27.17
N GLU A 143 -21.61 18.32 -26.35
CA GLU A 143 -20.35 18.15 -25.64
C GLU A 143 -20.38 16.97 -24.65
N GLN A 144 -21.47 16.83 -23.90
CA GLN A 144 -21.61 15.80 -22.88
C GLN A 144 -21.72 14.40 -23.50
N VAL A 145 -22.42 14.27 -24.64
CA VAL A 145 -22.52 13.01 -25.40
C VAL A 145 -21.16 12.63 -25.98
N LYS A 146 -20.43 13.60 -26.56
CA LYS A 146 -19.06 13.38 -27.06
C LYS A 146 -18.14 12.88 -25.93
N LYS A 147 -18.11 13.57 -24.79
CA LYS A 147 -17.30 13.19 -23.61
C LYS A 147 -17.65 11.79 -23.09
N SER A 148 -18.94 11.45 -23.01
CA SER A 148 -19.39 10.13 -22.56
C SER A 148 -18.96 9.02 -23.52
N LYS A 149 -19.14 9.22 -24.85
CA LYS A 149 -18.71 8.26 -25.87
C LYS A 149 -17.19 8.06 -25.87
N LEU A 150 -16.41 9.15 -25.78
CA LEU A 150 -14.95 9.06 -25.66
C LEU A 150 -14.55 8.21 -24.46
N ARG A 151 -15.09 8.53 -23.28
CA ARG A 151 -14.79 7.79 -22.05
C ARG A 151 -15.13 6.30 -22.17
N ALA A 152 -16.27 5.95 -22.77
CA ALA A 152 -16.65 4.56 -22.98
C ALA A 152 -15.68 3.83 -23.94
N MET A 153 -15.26 4.49 -25.02
CA MET A 153 -14.29 3.94 -25.97
C MET A 153 -12.90 3.79 -25.35
N GLU A 154 -12.45 4.76 -24.55
CA GLU A 154 -11.18 4.70 -23.81
C GLU A 154 -11.16 3.54 -22.81
N LEU A 155 -12.23 3.37 -22.02
CA LEU A 155 -12.37 2.24 -21.10
C LEU A 155 -12.34 0.90 -21.83
N HIS A 156 -13.00 0.81 -22.99
CA HIS A 156 -12.99 -0.40 -23.80
C HIS A 156 -11.59 -0.67 -24.38
N LEU A 157 -10.88 0.37 -24.82
CA LEU A 157 -9.50 0.26 -25.30
C LEU A 157 -8.56 -0.23 -24.18
N GLU A 158 -8.67 0.30 -22.97
CA GLU A 158 -7.90 -0.18 -21.81
C GLU A 158 -8.22 -1.65 -21.49
N HIS A 159 -9.49 -2.05 -21.61
CA HIS A 159 -9.90 -3.44 -21.45
C HIS A 159 -9.27 -4.37 -22.51
N LEU A 160 -9.28 -3.97 -23.78
CA LEU A 160 -8.64 -4.74 -24.87
C LEU A 160 -7.12 -4.88 -24.67
N LYS A 161 -6.45 -3.81 -24.21
CA LYS A 161 -5.01 -3.87 -23.86
C LYS A 161 -4.74 -4.91 -22.78
N ILE A 162 -5.62 -5.01 -21.77
CA ILE A 162 -5.50 -6.02 -20.71
C ILE A 162 -5.71 -7.42 -21.30
N GLN A 163 -6.78 -7.62 -22.08
CA GLN A 163 -7.10 -8.92 -22.69
C GLN A 163 -5.98 -9.43 -23.61
N ALA A 164 -5.29 -8.56 -24.35
CA ALA A 164 -4.21 -8.95 -25.25
C ALA A 164 -3.01 -9.61 -24.53
N ASP A 165 -2.74 -9.21 -23.27
CA ASP A 165 -1.56 -9.65 -22.53
C ASP A 165 -1.89 -10.51 -21.28
N ILE A 166 -3.17 -10.68 -20.92
CA ILE A 166 -3.59 -11.41 -19.71
C ILE A 166 -3.20 -12.89 -19.69
N ASN A 167 -3.19 -13.50 -20.88
CA ASN A 167 -2.88 -14.92 -21.05
C ASN A 167 -1.39 -15.17 -21.33
N ASP A 168 -0.55 -14.13 -21.38
CA ASP A 168 0.90 -14.29 -21.57
C ASP A 168 1.55 -14.90 -20.31
N PRO A 169 2.15 -16.10 -20.41
CA PRO A 169 2.84 -16.74 -19.29
C PRO A 169 3.98 -15.90 -18.71
N LEU A 170 4.70 -15.12 -19.54
CA LEU A 170 5.79 -14.28 -19.06
C LEU A 170 5.29 -13.08 -18.26
N VAL A 171 4.15 -12.51 -18.64
CA VAL A 171 3.51 -11.42 -17.89
C VAL A 171 3.11 -11.92 -16.51
N LYS A 172 2.44 -13.08 -16.44
CA LYS A 172 2.08 -13.71 -15.16
C LYS A 172 3.32 -13.95 -14.29
N LYS A 173 4.38 -14.54 -14.87
CA LYS A 173 5.64 -14.77 -14.15
C LYS A 173 6.25 -13.48 -13.62
N LYS A 174 6.40 -12.44 -14.45
CA LYS A 174 6.95 -11.14 -14.04
C LYS A 174 6.14 -10.50 -12.92
N PHE A 175 4.81 -10.61 -12.97
CA PHE A 175 3.93 -10.13 -11.92
C PHE A 175 4.13 -10.89 -10.60
N GLU A 176 4.16 -12.23 -10.64
CA GLU A 176 4.35 -13.08 -9.46
C GLU A 176 5.75 -12.89 -8.83
N ASP A 177 6.78 -12.67 -9.66
CA ASP A 177 8.15 -12.35 -9.24
C ASP A 177 8.30 -10.93 -8.67
N GLY A 178 7.26 -10.08 -8.75
CA GLY A 178 7.29 -8.69 -8.27
C GLY A 178 8.07 -7.73 -9.18
N GLN A 179 8.33 -8.12 -10.43
CA GLN A 179 9.04 -7.33 -11.45
C GLN A 179 8.07 -6.71 -12.47
N GLY A 180 6.78 -6.69 -12.14
CA GLY A 180 5.74 -6.09 -12.98
C GLY A 180 5.89 -4.58 -13.07
N ASP A 181 5.72 -4.05 -14.29
CA ASP A 181 5.81 -2.63 -14.55
C ASP A 181 4.42 -1.97 -14.40
N MET A 182 4.20 -1.24 -13.30
CA MET A 182 2.90 -0.61 -12.99
C MET A 182 2.53 0.53 -13.96
N SER A 183 3.42 0.94 -14.87
CA SER A 183 3.06 1.83 -15.97
C SER A 183 2.13 1.16 -16.99
N LYS A 184 2.16 -0.18 -17.10
CA LYS A 184 1.31 -0.93 -18.03
C LYS A 184 -0.02 -1.34 -17.39
N PRO A 185 -1.14 -1.27 -18.13
CA PRO A 185 -2.46 -1.60 -17.59
C PRO A 185 -2.58 -3.02 -17.04
N ILE A 186 -1.92 -3.99 -17.69
CA ILE A 186 -2.02 -5.40 -17.29
C ILE A 186 -1.50 -5.67 -15.88
N TYR A 187 -0.35 -5.10 -15.50
CA TYR A 187 0.21 -5.30 -14.16
C TYR A 187 -0.63 -4.60 -13.09
N ARG A 188 -1.20 -3.43 -13.39
CA ARG A 188 -2.15 -2.76 -12.50
C ARG A 188 -3.42 -3.58 -12.29
N TYR A 189 -3.96 -4.15 -13.37
CA TYR A 189 -5.14 -5.03 -13.30
C TYR A 189 -4.88 -6.29 -12.46
N LEU A 190 -3.74 -6.97 -12.68
CA LEU A 190 -3.36 -8.14 -11.90
C LEU A 190 -3.14 -7.78 -10.41
N ALA A 191 -2.55 -6.62 -10.14
CA ALA A 191 -2.36 -6.12 -8.77
C ALA A 191 -3.71 -5.83 -8.08
N ASP A 192 -4.64 -5.17 -8.77
CA ASP A 192 -5.98 -4.88 -8.26
C ASP A 192 -6.74 -6.17 -7.95
N ARG A 193 -6.70 -7.14 -8.87
CA ARG A 193 -7.34 -8.45 -8.68
C ARG A 193 -6.79 -9.16 -7.44
N LYS A 194 -5.47 -9.27 -7.33
CA LYS A 194 -4.79 -9.91 -6.17
C LYS A 194 -5.11 -9.19 -4.85
N TRP A 195 -5.22 -7.86 -4.88
CA TRP A 195 -5.58 -7.08 -3.70
C TRP A 195 -7.04 -7.29 -3.30
N ARG A 196 -7.98 -7.26 -4.25
CA ARG A 196 -9.42 -7.49 -4.03
C ARG A 196 -9.73 -8.90 -3.54
N GLU A 197 -8.96 -9.89 -3.96
CA GLU A 197 -9.12 -11.29 -3.55
C GLU A 197 -9.02 -11.48 -2.03
N TYR A 198 -8.10 -10.78 -1.37
CA TYR A 198 -7.79 -10.99 0.04
C TYR A 198 -7.60 -9.70 0.86
N ARG A 199 -6.57 -8.90 0.55
CA ARG A 199 -6.15 -7.78 1.40
C ARG A 199 -7.22 -6.70 1.55
N ARG A 200 -7.95 -6.37 0.48
CA ARG A 200 -9.10 -5.46 0.55
C ARG A 200 -10.18 -5.97 1.50
N LYS A 201 -10.46 -7.28 1.51
CA LYS A 201 -11.49 -7.87 2.39
C LYS A 201 -11.13 -7.71 3.87
N ILE A 202 -9.86 -7.90 4.22
CA ILE A 202 -9.37 -7.65 5.59
C ILE A 202 -9.55 -6.18 5.94
N LEU A 203 -9.15 -5.28 5.05
CA LEU A 203 -9.22 -3.84 5.28
C LEU A 203 -10.67 -3.36 5.46
N VAL A 204 -11.58 -3.77 4.57
CA VAL A 204 -13.02 -3.49 4.68
C VAL A 204 -13.60 -4.08 5.97
N GLN A 205 -13.27 -5.34 6.29
CA GLN A 205 -13.70 -5.96 7.54
C GLN A 205 -13.28 -5.13 8.76
N ARG A 206 -12.04 -4.64 8.80
CA ARG A 206 -11.52 -3.85 9.93
C ARG A 206 -12.16 -2.48 10.01
N ILE A 207 -12.36 -1.79 8.89
CA ILE A 207 -13.07 -0.50 8.82
C ILE A 207 -14.49 -0.63 9.37
N THR A 208 -15.22 -1.68 8.97
CA THR A 208 -16.60 -1.92 9.43
C THR A 208 -16.65 -2.36 10.89
N GLN A 209 -15.82 -3.33 11.30
CA GLN A 209 -15.81 -3.83 12.69
C GLN A 209 -15.42 -2.75 13.68
N MET A 210 -14.44 -1.92 13.33
CA MET A 210 -13.97 -0.82 14.16
C MET A 210 -14.76 0.46 13.89
N LYS A 211 -15.92 0.40 13.22
CA LYS A 211 -16.84 1.52 12.97
C LYS A 211 -16.21 2.81 12.42
N VAL A 212 -15.06 2.71 11.73
CA VAL A 212 -14.47 3.88 11.04
C VAL A 212 -15.48 4.45 10.05
N VAL A 213 -16.23 3.56 9.40
CA VAL A 213 -17.52 3.86 8.79
C VAL A 213 -18.60 3.31 9.74
N PRO A 214 -19.54 4.13 10.26
CA PRO A 214 -19.84 5.51 9.87
C PRO A 214 -19.17 6.61 10.72
N ASP A 215 -18.45 6.29 11.80
CA ASP A 215 -18.08 7.28 12.84
C ASP A 215 -17.22 8.42 12.26
N VAL A 216 -16.16 8.09 11.50
CA VAL A 216 -15.21 9.06 10.95
C VAL A 216 -15.69 9.61 9.59
N VAL A 217 -16.12 8.71 8.71
CA VAL A 217 -16.58 9.01 7.35
C VAL A 217 -17.90 8.26 7.09
N PRO A 218 -18.91 8.89 6.46
CA PRO A 218 -20.21 8.24 6.23
C PRO A 218 -20.13 7.04 5.28
N HIS A 219 -19.28 7.11 4.26
CA HIS A 219 -19.07 6.03 3.30
C HIS A 219 -17.61 6.02 2.84
N CYS A 220 -17.00 4.85 2.79
CA CYS A 220 -15.69 4.68 2.17
C CYS A 220 -15.66 3.30 1.52
N ASP A 221 -15.53 3.27 0.20
CA ASP A 221 -15.20 2.05 -0.53
C ASP A 221 -13.73 2.15 -1.01
N PRO A 222 -12.78 1.49 -0.32
CA PRO A 222 -11.38 1.57 -0.68
C PRO A 222 -11.14 1.04 -2.10
N ILE A 223 -10.51 1.87 -2.92
CA ILE A 223 -10.03 1.59 -4.29
C ILE A 223 -8.50 1.53 -4.33
N LEU A 224 -7.81 2.13 -3.36
CA LEU A 224 -6.35 2.10 -3.23
C LEU A 224 -5.88 1.07 -2.21
N ASP A 225 -4.77 0.38 -2.49
CA ASP A 225 -4.09 -0.42 -1.46
C ASP A 225 -3.16 0.46 -0.64
N THR A 226 -3.51 0.64 0.63
CA THR A 226 -2.74 1.47 1.56
C THR A 226 -1.99 0.57 2.55
N LYS A 227 -0.68 0.72 2.63
CA LYS A 227 0.15 0.12 3.68
C LYS A 227 0.80 1.21 4.51
N LEU A 228 0.85 0.99 5.81
CA LEU A 228 1.44 1.90 6.76
C LEU A 228 2.68 1.26 7.40
N TYR A 229 3.75 2.04 7.51
CA TYR A 229 4.99 1.63 8.14
C TYR A 229 5.40 2.64 9.20
N PHE A 230 5.73 2.14 10.39
CA PHE A 230 6.51 2.90 11.37
C PHE A 230 7.95 2.40 11.31
N ALA A 231 8.89 3.32 11.06
CA ALA A 231 10.28 3.00 10.74
C ALA A 231 10.40 1.94 9.61
N ARG A 232 10.73 0.69 9.96
CA ARG A 232 10.88 -0.44 9.01
C ARG A 232 9.79 -1.51 9.16
N ARG A 233 8.89 -1.37 10.14
CA ARG A 233 7.85 -2.36 10.43
C ARG A 233 6.56 -2.00 9.70
N GLN A 234 6.05 -2.94 8.90
CA GLN A 234 4.71 -2.84 8.33
C GLN A 234 3.66 -3.12 9.40
N ILE A 235 2.66 -2.24 9.51
CA ILE A 235 1.53 -2.39 10.42
C ILE A 235 0.37 -3.06 9.69
N GLN A 236 -0.33 -3.96 10.37
CA GLN A 236 -1.57 -4.56 9.88
C GLN A 236 -2.79 -3.68 10.22
N PRO A 237 -3.84 -3.68 9.37
CA PRO A 237 -5.05 -2.91 9.67
C PRO A 237 -5.67 -3.30 11.02
N GLY A 238 -5.78 -2.32 11.92
CA GLY A 238 -6.33 -2.47 13.27
C GLY A 238 -5.36 -3.07 14.29
N GLU A 239 -4.07 -3.17 13.98
CA GLU A 239 -3.05 -3.58 14.95
C GLU A 239 -2.84 -2.52 16.04
N PHE A 240 -2.45 -2.96 17.24
CA PHE A 240 -2.01 -2.06 18.31
C PHE A 240 -0.56 -1.64 18.07
N VAL A 241 -0.30 -0.35 18.17
CA VAL A 241 1.03 0.23 17.96
C VAL A 241 1.46 0.94 19.24
N ASP A 242 2.68 0.64 19.69
CA ASP A 242 3.28 1.26 20.87
C ASP A 242 3.44 2.77 20.66
N SER A 243 3.34 3.54 21.75
CA SER A 243 3.46 4.99 21.74
C SER A 243 4.84 5.46 21.26
N LYS A 244 5.91 4.76 21.67
CA LYS A 244 7.27 5.01 21.17
C LYS A 244 7.41 4.80 19.67
N ALA A 245 6.74 3.79 19.11
CA ALA A 245 6.82 3.49 17.68
C ALA A 245 6.02 4.47 16.83
N SER A 246 4.90 4.97 17.36
CA SER A 246 4.01 5.94 16.70
C SER A 246 4.36 7.41 17.01
N PHE A 247 5.46 7.65 17.71
CA PHE A 247 5.96 8.99 18.00
C PHE A 247 6.33 9.75 16.72
N GLU A 248 7.06 9.09 15.80
CA GLU A 248 7.40 9.66 14.51
C GLU A 248 6.28 9.45 13.48
N ALA A 249 6.20 10.35 12.49
CA ALA A 249 5.21 10.23 11.43
C ALA A 249 5.44 8.94 10.60
N PRO A 250 4.36 8.23 10.22
CA PRO A 250 4.49 6.99 9.46
C PRO A 250 4.86 7.25 7.99
N LYS A 251 5.36 6.20 7.35
CA LYS A 251 5.53 6.12 5.90
C LYS A 251 4.38 5.32 5.30
N LEU A 252 3.87 5.80 4.18
CA LEU A 252 2.77 5.16 3.46
C LEU A 252 3.28 4.59 2.13
N ASP A 253 2.74 3.44 1.76
CA ASP A 253 2.85 2.86 0.43
C ASP A 253 1.42 2.76 -0.11
N VAL A 254 1.07 3.71 -0.97
CA VAL A 254 -0.27 3.90 -1.54
C VAL A 254 -0.21 3.44 -2.99
N GLN A 255 -0.67 2.22 -3.25
CA GLN A 255 -0.72 1.67 -4.59
C GLN A 255 -2.03 2.03 -5.28
N MET A 256 -1.92 2.76 -6.38
CA MET A 256 -3.02 3.02 -7.30
C MET A 256 -3.07 1.97 -8.41
N PHE A 257 -4.28 1.56 -8.79
CA PHE A 257 -4.54 0.61 -9.88
C PHE A 257 -5.02 1.27 -11.17
N GLU A 258 -5.45 2.53 -11.09
CA GLU A 258 -5.76 3.35 -12.26
C GLU A 258 -4.48 3.94 -12.85
N GLY A 259 -4.52 4.29 -14.13
CA GLY A 259 -3.43 5.04 -14.78
C GLY A 259 -3.48 6.53 -14.41
N GLY A 260 -2.39 7.23 -14.66
CA GLY A 260 -2.27 8.67 -14.44
C GLY A 260 -1.74 9.05 -13.06
N GLU A 261 -1.87 10.33 -12.75
CA GLU A 261 -1.49 10.93 -11.48
C GLU A 261 -2.72 11.58 -10.85
N LYS A 262 -2.84 11.47 -9.53
CA LYS A 262 -3.91 12.10 -8.76
C LYS A 262 -3.32 12.90 -7.63
N LEU A 263 -3.97 14.02 -7.30
CA LEU A 263 -3.69 14.73 -6.06
C LEU A 263 -4.65 14.25 -4.97
N VAL A 264 -4.10 13.94 -3.81
CA VAL A 264 -4.85 13.45 -2.67
C VAL A 264 -4.63 14.30 -1.43
N THR A 265 -5.65 14.30 -0.58
CA THR A 265 -5.61 14.83 0.77
C THR A 265 -5.55 13.65 1.75
N ILE A 266 -4.57 13.63 2.64
CA ILE A 266 -4.37 12.57 3.64
C ILE A 266 -4.70 13.16 5.00
N ALA A 267 -5.65 12.55 5.71
CA ALA A 267 -6.05 12.93 7.05
C ALA A 267 -5.93 11.75 8.01
N VAL A 268 -5.42 12.00 9.23
CA VAL A 268 -5.37 11.01 10.31
C VAL A 268 -6.16 11.55 11.49
N VAL A 269 -7.24 10.86 11.84
CA VAL A 269 -8.21 11.27 12.86
C VAL A 269 -8.31 10.24 13.96
N ASP A 270 -8.32 10.70 15.20
CA ASP A 270 -8.69 9.94 16.38
C ASP A 270 -10.14 10.31 16.79
N PRO A 271 -11.11 9.39 16.72
CA PRO A 271 -12.50 9.63 17.13
C PRO A 271 -12.77 9.29 18.61
N ASP A 272 -11.77 8.83 19.36
CA ASP A 272 -11.95 8.22 20.69
C ASP A 272 -11.29 9.05 21.82
N VAL A 273 -11.17 10.37 21.64
CA VAL A 273 -10.57 11.24 22.66
C VAL A 273 -11.59 11.46 23.79
N PRO A 274 -11.30 11.06 25.04
CA PRO A 274 -12.29 11.12 26.11
C PRO A 274 -12.62 12.57 26.48
N ASN A 275 -13.92 12.90 26.50
CA ASN A 275 -14.43 14.16 27.04
C ASN A 275 -15.29 13.87 28.27
N VAL A 276 -14.73 14.12 29.45
CA VAL A 276 -15.37 13.83 30.75
C VAL A 276 -16.57 14.74 30.99
N GLU A 277 -16.54 15.98 30.52
CA GLU A 277 -17.63 16.95 30.73
C GLU A 277 -18.89 16.55 29.96
N LYS A 278 -18.72 16.06 28.72
CA LYS A 278 -19.82 15.62 27.85
C LYS A 278 -20.25 14.16 28.08
N ASP A 279 -19.54 13.43 28.94
CA ASP A 279 -19.69 11.97 29.11
C ASP A 279 -19.65 11.23 27.74
N GLY A 280 -18.65 11.56 26.93
CA GLY A 280 -18.55 11.10 25.55
C GLY A 280 -17.14 11.15 24.97
N PHE A 281 -17.05 11.05 23.65
CA PHE A 281 -15.79 11.14 22.91
C PHE A 281 -15.83 12.30 21.92
N ASP A 282 -14.71 13.01 21.83
CA ASP A 282 -14.44 14.07 20.88
C ASP A 282 -13.46 13.57 19.81
N PHE A 283 -13.34 14.33 18.71
CA PHE A 283 -12.44 14.00 17.61
C PHE A 283 -11.16 14.84 17.69
N ASN A 284 -10.03 14.28 17.30
CA ASN A 284 -8.78 15.03 17.17
C ASN A 284 -8.03 14.67 15.88
N MET A 285 -7.58 15.71 15.16
CA MET A 285 -6.80 15.56 13.95
C MET A 285 -5.31 15.45 14.26
N HIS A 286 -4.75 14.27 14.06
CA HIS A 286 -3.32 14.00 14.26
C HIS A 286 -2.46 14.48 13.10
N TYR A 287 -2.99 14.44 11.87
CA TYR A 287 -2.26 14.83 10.68
C TYR A 287 -3.21 15.25 9.57
N MET A 288 -2.84 16.28 8.80
CA MET A 288 -3.54 16.67 7.59
C MET A 288 -2.56 17.23 6.57
N ALA A 289 -2.52 16.63 5.38
CA ALA A 289 -1.78 17.14 4.24
C ALA A 289 -2.66 17.15 2.98
N VAL A 290 -2.51 18.18 2.17
CA VAL A 290 -3.21 18.38 0.89
C VAL A 290 -2.21 18.34 -0.26
N ASN A 291 -2.72 18.17 -1.48
CA ASN A 291 -1.95 18.28 -2.72
C ASN A 291 -0.77 17.29 -2.76
N VAL A 292 -0.98 16.08 -2.24
CA VAL A 292 0.00 15.00 -2.27
C VAL A 292 -0.15 14.26 -3.59
N PRO A 293 0.85 14.26 -4.48
CA PRO A 293 0.77 13.53 -5.74
C PRO A 293 0.96 12.04 -5.50
N ILE A 294 0.05 11.23 -6.05
CA ILE A 294 0.15 9.78 -6.08
C ILE A 294 0.04 9.28 -7.52
N SER A 295 0.79 8.24 -7.85
CA SER A 295 0.69 7.57 -9.15
C SER A 295 0.87 6.07 -8.99
N ALA A 296 0.58 5.30 -10.05
CA ALA A 296 0.79 3.86 -10.03
C ALA A 296 2.26 3.45 -9.88
N ILE A 297 3.18 4.36 -10.22
CA ILE A 297 4.65 4.17 -10.19
C ILE A 297 5.22 4.74 -8.89
N ASN A 298 4.81 5.94 -8.51
CA ASN A 298 5.25 6.62 -7.29
C ASN A 298 4.23 6.36 -6.18
N THR A 299 4.43 5.27 -5.45
CA THR A 299 3.49 4.83 -4.40
C THR A 299 3.89 5.27 -3.00
N LYS A 300 5.18 5.59 -2.79
CA LYS A 300 5.72 5.88 -1.47
C LYS A 300 5.49 7.34 -1.11
N VAL A 301 4.87 7.55 0.05
CA VAL A 301 4.65 8.87 0.64
C VAL A 301 5.21 8.86 2.05
N ASP A 302 6.27 9.65 2.29
CA ASP A 302 6.84 9.82 3.63
C ASP A 302 6.23 11.06 4.27
N LEU A 303 5.34 10.88 5.27
CA LEU A 303 4.60 12.00 5.87
C LEU A 303 5.50 13.00 6.59
N ALA A 304 6.69 12.58 7.03
CA ALA A 304 7.68 13.45 7.66
C ALA A 304 8.42 14.35 6.65
N GLN A 305 8.44 13.98 5.37
CA GLN A 305 9.19 14.69 4.32
C GLN A 305 8.31 15.56 3.43
N LEU A 306 7.00 15.62 3.69
CA LEU A 306 6.08 16.48 2.94
C LEU A 306 6.33 17.96 3.25
N SER A 307 6.12 18.82 2.25
CA SER A 307 6.41 20.25 2.35
C SER A 307 5.49 20.94 3.35
N THR A 308 6.06 21.57 4.37
CA THR A 308 5.33 22.37 5.38
C THR A 308 4.77 23.69 4.82
N GLU A 309 5.29 24.14 3.69
CA GLU A 309 4.93 25.41 3.05
C GLU A 309 3.82 25.27 2.02
N SER A 310 3.57 24.06 1.50
CA SER A 310 2.62 23.86 0.41
C SER A 310 1.69 22.65 0.54
N GLN A 311 1.97 21.71 1.45
CA GLN A 311 1.21 20.46 1.58
C GLN A 311 0.69 20.23 2.99
N VAL A 312 1.53 20.37 4.01
CA VAL A 312 1.16 20.03 5.41
C VAL A 312 0.35 21.17 6.03
N ILE A 313 -0.91 20.88 6.35
CA ILE A 313 -1.80 21.77 7.11
C ILE A 313 -1.59 21.56 8.61
N PHE A 314 -1.71 20.31 9.06
CA PHE A 314 -1.43 19.91 10.44
C PHE A 314 -0.26 18.91 10.46
N PRO A 315 0.89 19.26 11.07
CA PRO A 315 2.00 18.33 11.21
C PRO A 315 1.64 17.18 12.15
N TRP A 316 2.40 16.09 12.06
CA TRP A 316 2.14 14.87 12.84
C TRP A 316 2.16 15.17 14.34
N ALA A 317 1.03 14.90 14.99
CA ALA A 317 0.94 14.82 16.44
C ALA A 317 1.00 13.34 16.84
N PRO A 318 1.91 12.95 17.75
CA PRO A 318 1.95 11.58 18.28
C PRO A 318 0.59 11.16 18.87
N PRO A 319 0.09 9.96 18.57
CA PRO A 319 -1.10 9.40 19.20
C PRO A 319 -0.90 9.24 20.70
N VAL A 320 -1.88 9.70 21.48
CA VAL A 320 -1.88 9.58 22.94
C VAL A 320 -3.20 8.98 23.42
N ALA A 321 -3.14 8.06 24.36
CA ALA A 321 -4.29 7.48 25.04
C ALA A 321 -4.11 7.63 26.53
N GLN A 322 -5.07 8.24 27.23
CA GLN A 322 -5.00 8.47 28.68
C GLN A 322 -5.07 7.17 29.47
N LYS A 323 -4.47 7.14 30.67
CA LYS A 323 -4.49 5.92 31.47
C LYS A 323 -5.91 5.60 31.89
N GLY A 324 -6.35 4.38 31.60
CA GLY A 324 -7.71 3.92 31.91
C GLY A 324 -8.79 4.33 30.91
N SER A 325 -8.46 5.13 29.88
CA SER A 325 -9.32 5.25 28.69
C SER A 325 -9.33 3.91 27.91
N PRO A 326 -10.37 3.65 27.10
CA PRO A 326 -10.31 2.54 26.13
C PRO A 326 -9.19 2.78 25.10
N TYR A 327 -8.95 1.83 24.22
CA TYR A 327 -8.05 2.07 23.10
C TYR A 327 -8.60 3.15 22.16
N HIS A 328 -7.70 3.88 21.51
CA HIS A 328 -8.04 4.92 20.53
C HIS A 328 -7.81 4.39 19.11
N ARG A 329 -8.73 4.67 18.19
CA ARG A 329 -8.69 4.23 16.79
C ARG A 329 -8.12 5.32 15.89
N LEU A 330 -6.86 5.20 15.48
CA LEU A 330 -6.25 6.16 14.57
C LEU A 330 -6.62 5.78 13.13
N SER A 331 -7.56 6.55 12.58
CA SER A 331 -8.14 6.33 11.27
C SER A 331 -7.47 7.23 10.24
N LEU A 332 -6.74 6.62 9.31
CA LEU A 332 -6.13 7.29 8.17
C LEU A 332 -7.08 7.22 6.99
N ILE A 333 -7.49 8.36 6.46
CA ILE A 333 -8.35 8.47 5.28
C ILE A 333 -7.60 9.20 4.17
N ILE A 334 -7.66 8.64 2.97
CA ILE A 334 -7.11 9.23 1.74
C ILE A 334 -8.28 9.69 0.89
N PHE A 335 -8.32 10.98 0.61
CA PHE A 335 -9.32 11.58 -0.23
C PHE A 335 -8.77 11.99 -1.59
N GLU A 336 -9.51 11.69 -2.65
CA GLU A 336 -9.29 12.23 -3.99
C GLU A 336 -9.70 13.69 -4.04
N GLN A 337 -8.82 14.54 -4.56
CA GLN A 337 -9.17 15.91 -4.92
C GLN A 337 -9.88 15.92 -6.26
N ARG A 338 -10.91 16.78 -6.37
CA ARG A 338 -11.75 16.84 -7.57
C ARG A 338 -10.92 17.15 -8.81
N ASP A 339 -11.12 16.34 -9.86
CA ASP A 339 -10.47 16.50 -11.16
C ASP A 339 -8.92 16.55 -11.08
N SER A 340 -8.34 16.00 -10.00
CA SER A 340 -6.90 16.09 -9.67
C SER A 340 -6.35 17.52 -9.66
N GLN A 341 -7.19 18.50 -9.33
CA GLN A 341 -6.78 19.91 -9.22
C GLN A 341 -6.26 20.21 -7.83
N PRO A 342 -5.17 20.99 -7.70
CA PRO A 342 -4.63 21.37 -6.41
C PRO A 342 -5.61 22.27 -5.67
N LEU A 343 -5.76 22.03 -4.38
CA LEU A 343 -6.48 22.90 -3.48
C LEU A 343 -5.63 24.12 -3.12
N ASP A 344 -6.29 25.25 -2.84
CA ASP A 344 -5.61 26.44 -2.31
C ASP A 344 -5.12 26.18 -0.88
N PHE A 345 -3.84 25.89 -0.78
CA PHE A 345 -3.17 25.59 0.49
C PHE A 345 -3.29 26.74 1.50
N ALA A 346 -3.13 27.98 1.05
CA ALA A 346 -3.13 29.14 1.94
C ALA A 346 -4.53 29.37 2.52
N ALA A 347 -5.57 29.25 1.70
CA ALA A 347 -6.95 29.35 2.15
C ALA A 347 -7.30 28.24 3.16
N ILE A 348 -6.89 26.99 2.91
CA ILE A 348 -7.15 25.88 3.83
C ILE A 348 -6.40 26.07 5.14
N LYS A 349 -5.13 26.47 5.10
CA LYS A 349 -4.33 26.70 6.31
C LYS A 349 -4.86 27.86 7.16
N ALA A 350 -5.45 28.87 6.52
CA ALA A 350 -6.11 29.97 7.22
C ALA A 350 -7.46 29.56 7.83
N GLN A 351 -8.18 28.64 7.19
CA GLN A 351 -9.49 28.18 7.65
C GLN A 351 -9.41 27.09 8.73
N GLU A 352 -8.49 26.14 8.57
CA GLU A 352 -8.29 25.01 9.47
C GLU A 352 -7.15 25.32 10.45
N THR A 353 -7.48 26.03 11.53
CA THR A 353 -6.51 26.43 12.55
C THR A 353 -6.50 25.48 13.76
N THR A 354 -7.65 24.85 14.05
CA THR A 354 -7.84 24.00 15.24
C THR A 354 -7.93 22.52 14.87
N ARG A 355 -7.21 21.68 15.60
CA ARG A 355 -7.21 20.21 15.43
C ARG A 355 -8.36 19.52 16.16
N GLU A 356 -8.78 20.10 17.27
CA GLU A 356 -9.82 19.59 18.15
C GLU A 356 -11.19 19.65 17.47
N ASN A 357 -11.98 18.59 17.63
CA ASN A 357 -13.31 18.42 17.06
C ASN A 357 -13.38 18.58 15.54
N LEU A 358 -12.24 18.46 14.83
CA LEU A 358 -12.20 18.51 13.38
C LEU A 358 -12.58 17.15 12.79
N LEU A 359 -13.75 17.12 12.16
CA LEU A 359 -14.36 15.92 11.60
C LEU A 359 -13.94 15.70 10.13
N ALA A 360 -13.52 14.49 9.78
CA ALA A 360 -13.18 14.12 8.41
C ALA A 360 -14.36 14.31 7.42
N ARG A 361 -15.59 14.00 7.84
CA ARG A 361 -16.82 14.27 7.06
C ARG A 361 -17.06 15.74 6.75
N THR A 362 -16.61 16.65 7.61
CA THR A 362 -16.73 18.09 7.39
C THR A 362 -15.75 18.52 6.29
N LEU A 363 -14.55 17.95 6.29
CA LEU A 363 -13.56 18.18 5.22
C LEU A 363 -14.05 17.63 3.87
N GLU A 364 -14.65 16.43 3.89
CA GLU A 364 -15.24 15.79 2.71
C GLU A 364 -16.26 16.72 2.01
N THR A 365 -17.22 17.24 2.78
CA THR A 365 -18.28 18.12 2.25
C THR A 365 -17.77 19.50 1.88
N ARG A 366 -16.93 20.12 2.73
CA ARG A 366 -16.39 21.48 2.54
C ARG A 366 -15.52 21.60 1.30
N TYR A 367 -14.62 20.65 1.08
CA TYR A 367 -13.67 20.66 -0.03
C TYR A 367 -14.06 19.73 -1.18
N LYS A 368 -15.29 19.17 -1.14
CA LYS A 368 -15.84 18.25 -2.16
C LYS A 368 -14.89 17.09 -2.46
N LEU A 369 -14.32 16.53 -1.40
CA LEU A 369 -13.35 15.45 -1.48
C LEU A 369 -14.08 14.11 -1.57
N LYS A 370 -13.44 13.12 -2.18
CA LYS A 370 -14.01 11.76 -2.26
C LYS A 370 -13.12 10.76 -1.51
N PRO A 371 -13.62 10.04 -0.50
CA PRO A 371 -12.82 9.05 0.20
C PRO A 371 -12.54 7.83 -0.71
N ILE A 372 -11.27 7.61 -1.07
CA ILE A 372 -10.84 6.53 -1.99
C ILE A 372 -9.94 5.48 -1.32
N GLY A 373 -9.40 5.80 -0.15
CA GLY A 373 -8.55 4.91 0.62
C GLY A 373 -8.77 5.11 2.11
N ALA A 374 -8.57 4.05 2.87
CA ALA A 374 -8.63 4.10 4.32
C ALA A 374 -7.68 3.05 4.91
N PHE A 375 -7.12 3.36 6.06
CA PHE A 375 -6.31 2.47 6.87
C PHE A 375 -6.55 2.81 8.34
N LEU A 376 -6.31 1.87 9.26
CA LEU A 376 -6.40 2.19 10.68
C LEU A 376 -5.38 1.40 11.49
N PHE A 377 -4.96 1.98 12.61
CA PHE A 377 -4.25 1.28 13.67
C PHE A 377 -4.80 1.77 15.02
N ARG A 378 -4.45 1.10 16.10
CA ARG A 378 -4.93 1.44 17.45
C ARG A 378 -3.77 1.79 18.35
N THR A 379 -4.01 2.71 19.27
CA THR A 379 -3.10 3.00 20.39
C THR A 379 -3.86 2.82 21.69
N GLN A 380 -3.15 2.48 22.75
CA GLN A 380 -3.68 2.36 24.11
C GLN A 380 -2.58 2.75 25.09
N TRP A 381 -2.95 3.00 26.35
CA TRP A 381 -1.96 3.25 27.38
C TRP A 381 -0.94 2.10 27.47
N ASP A 382 0.33 2.42 27.31
CA ASP A 382 1.48 1.52 27.41
C ASP A 382 2.53 2.13 28.35
N ASP A 383 3.60 1.37 28.63
CA ASP A 383 4.63 1.78 29.58
C ASP A 383 5.38 3.06 29.15
N SER A 384 5.40 3.35 27.85
CA SER A 384 6.06 4.54 27.31
C SER A 384 5.16 5.75 27.09
N MET A 385 3.84 5.60 27.25
CA MET A 385 2.87 6.66 26.96
C MET A 385 3.13 7.91 27.80
N TYR A 386 3.45 7.72 29.08
CA TYR A 386 3.75 8.82 29.99
C TYR A 386 4.96 9.65 29.53
N GLU A 387 6.03 9.00 29.07
CA GLU A 387 7.22 9.69 28.54
C GLU A 387 6.87 10.48 27.27
N VAL A 388 6.08 9.88 26.37
CA VAL A 388 5.62 10.53 25.13
C VAL A 388 4.76 11.76 25.44
N MET A 389 3.76 11.61 26.32
CA MET A 389 2.89 12.71 26.77
C MET A 389 3.68 13.86 27.39
N LYS A 390 4.65 13.54 28.25
CA LYS A 390 5.53 14.56 28.87
C LYS A 390 6.39 15.27 27.83
N THR A 391 6.91 14.54 26.84
CA THR A 391 7.74 15.10 25.77
C THR A 391 6.97 16.07 24.88
N ILE A 392 5.69 15.77 24.61
CA ILE A 392 4.82 16.66 23.81
C ILE A 392 4.11 17.73 24.65
N GLY A 393 4.31 17.76 25.97
CA GLY A 393 3.66 18.71 26.88
C GLY A 393 2.15 18.51 27.03
N TYR A 394 1.66 17.27 27.00
CA TYR A 394 0.24 16.96 27.14
C TYR A 394 -0.24 17.25 28.58
N PRO A 395 -1.29 18.06 28.79
CA PRO A 395 -1.65 18.61 30.10
C PRO A 395 -2.09 17.53 31.11
N ASP A 396 -2.78 16.49 30.64
CA ASP A 396 -3.45 15.51 31.49
C ASP A 396 -2.69 14.18 31.61
N ALA A 397 -1.36 14.22 31.48
CA ALA A 397 -0.52 13.01 31.48
C ALA A 397 -0.57 12.21 32.81
N GLU A 398 -0.88 12.90 33.91
CA GLU A 398 -0.94 12.32 35.26
C GLU A 398 -2.35 11.87 35.67
N ILE A 399 -3.35 12.13 34.84
CA ILE A 399 -4.75 11.80 35.13
C ILE A 399 -5.03 10.35 34.74
N GLU A 400 -5.69 9.61 35.64
CA GLU A 400 -6.19 8.26 35.39
C GLU A 400 -7.71 8.26 35.36
N LEU A 401 -8.28 7.86 34.22
CA LEU A 401 -9.71 7.66 34.07
C LEU A 401 -10.10 6.32 34.68
N ARG A 402 -11.17 6.33 35.47
CA ARG A 402 -11.75 5.12 36.05
C ARG A 402 -13.19 4.98 35.61
N ARG A 403 -13.62 3.74 35.45
CA ARG A 403 -15.02 3.44 35.15
C ARG A 403 -15.92 4.02 36.23
N LYS A 404 -16.89 4.83 35.82
CA LYS A 404 -17.97 5.30 36.70
C LYS A 404 -18.66 4.06 37.28
N ARG A 405 -18.82 4.04 38.60
CA ARG A 405 -19.57 2.97 39.27
C ARG A 405 -21.05 3.25 39.07
N ASP A 406 -21.79 2.25 38.60
CA ASP A 406 -23.23 2.36 38.46
C ASP A 406 -23.87 2.58 39.83
N GLU A 407 -24.71 3.60 39.93
CA GLU A 407 -25.55 3.79 41.10
C GLU A 407 -26.54 2.63 41.17
N LYS A 408 -26.49 1.86 42.27
CA LYS A 408 -27.43 0.75 42.46
C LYS A 408 -28.83 1.33 42.48
N LEU A 409 -29.68 0.89 41.55
CA LEU A 409 -31.10 1.22 41.58
C LEU A 409 -31.66 0.91 42.97
N PRO A 410 -32.51 1.79 43.53
CA PRO A 410 -33.06 1.60 44.87
C PRO A 410 -33.71 0.22 44.96
N TYR A 411 -33.35 -0.51 46.01
CA TYR A 411 -33.80 -1.88 46.23
C TYR A 411 -35.33 -1.92 46.34
N LYS A 412 -36.01 -2.29 45.25
CA LYS A 412 -37.44 -2.59 45.29
C LYS A 412 -37.61 -3.88 46.09
N ARG A 413 -37.89 -3.78 47.39
CA ARG A 413 -38.43 -4.90 48.17
C ARG A 413 -39.65 -5.41 47.41
N ARG A 414 -39.60 -6.65 46.94
CA ARG A 414 -40.72 -7.32 46.31
C ARG A 414 -41.84 -7.38 47.36
N ASN A 415 -43.01 -6.78 47.08
CA ASN A 415 -44.15 -6.84 47.99
C ASN A 415 -44.53 -8.32 48.18
N THR A 416 -44.19 -8.88 49.34
CA THR A 416 -44.45 -10.29 49.69
C THR A 416 -45.94 -10.61 49.67
N ALA A 417 -46.80 -9.62 49.90
CA ALA A 417 -48.26 -9.74 49.82
C ALA A 417 -48.82 -9.98 48.39
N ARG A 418 -48.02 -9.76 47.33
CA ARG A 418 -48.42 -10.01 45.93
C ARG A 418 -47.77 -11.25 45.31
N MET A 419 -47.01 -12.02 46.09
CA MET A 419 -46.56 -13.33 45.64
C MET A 419 -47.76 -14.28 45.65
N ARG A 420 -48.31 -14.60 44.48
CA ARG A 420 -49.23 -15.74 44.35
C ARG A 420 -48.39 -17.00 44.54
N GLY A 421 -48.75 -17.79 45.55
CA GLY A 421 -48.20 -19.13 45.78
C GLY A 421 -48.65 -20.11 44.72
#